data_AF-U4QQM0-F1
#
_entry.id   AF-U4QQM0-F1
#
_cell.length_a   1.000
_cell.length_b   1.000
_cell.length_c   1.000
_cell.angle_alpha   90.00
_cell.angle_beta   90.00
_cell.angle_gamma   90.00
#
_symmetry.space_group_name_H-M   'P 1'
#
loop_
_entity.id
_entity.type
_entity.pdbx_description
1 polymer ?
#
loop_
_entity_poly.entity_id
_entity_poly.type
_entity_poly.pdbx_seq_one_letter_code
_entity_poly.pdbx_strand_id
1 'polypeptide(L)'
;MVRQDDFEIRFPPQLGEDREFLRERVRYLFISGWVGVFASISMSIIEFPRIGLIRIFPALLFAVVAPVLLLQLHRHREDYRRILTRFSALIFVQQVMGSLMTFNEVLMLLWYPVFPLTYFFLLEYHQALRWNTSALVIIILGYYLFPVLNGIPAVPFSEFLSAVLAYAVSVALAGYHYRLVHLYQTRLKKEALFDNLTGALLRKAGLSELTRRMAQTDRRPDVPLFVALFDIDDFKRINDQDGHQSGDRVLAAVAEATRRTIRKGDTFIRLGGEEFLLVFSGNSFDQVRSLAENLRQRIEKEIQLSDGSGVTVSIGLTQYKIGESLSELLHRSDQLMYDAKASGKNQVCWQEPRTGPLIPAILPETDPPFPS
;
A
#
# COMPACT_ATOMS: atom_id res chain seq x y z
N MET A 1 -6.27 15.79 -25.29
CA MET A 1 -5.74 14.41 -25.12
C MET A 1 -4.54 14.51 -24.21
N VAL A 2 -4.75 14.49 -22.89
CA VAL A 2 -3.68 14.69 -21.89
C VAL A 2 -3.03 13.33 -21.61
N ARG A 3 -1.71 13.26 -21.77
CA ARG A 3 -0.91 12.05 -21.51
C ARG A 3 -1.08 11.60 -20.05
N GLN A 4 -1.33 10.32 -19.87
CA GLN A 4 -1.55 9.65 -18.58
C GLN A 4 -0.26 9.43 -17.76
N ASP A 5 0.90 9.90 -18.23
CA ASP A 5 2.21 9.45 -17.73
C ASP A 5 2.92 10.41 -16.76
N ASP A 6 2.39 11.60 -16.46
CA ASP A 6 3.09 12.59 -15.59
C ASP A 6 2.63 12.61 -14.11
N PHE A 7 1.81 11.66 -13.67
CA PHE A 7 1.31 11.62 -12.29
C PHE A 7 2.03 10.58 -11.44
N GLU A 8 3.29 10.86 -11.06
CA GLU A 8 3.91 10.26 -9.87
C GLU A 8 3.26 10.86 -8.60
N ILE A 9 2.00 10.47 -8.37
CA ILE A 9 1.35 10.62 -7.07
C ILE A 9 2.04 9.63 -6.15
N ARG A 10 3.05 10.13 -5.41
CA ARG A 10 3.63 9.39 -4.30
C ARG A 10 2.51 9.12 -3.31
N PHE A 11 2.12 7.85 -3.22
CA PHE A 11 1.26 7.33 -2.19
C PHE A 11 1.74 7.83 -0.82
N PRO A 12 0.85 8.18 0.13
CA PRO A 12 1.26 8.43 1.50
C PRO A 12 2.16 7.27 1.96
N PRO A 13 3.20 7.57 2.78
CA PRO A 13 4.20 6.58 3.17
C PRO A 13 3.47 5.32 3.62
N GLN A 14 3.81 4.23 2.93
CA GLN A 14 3.22 2.89 3.02
C GLN A 14 2.32 2.77 4.26
N LEU A 15 1.00 2.71 4.06
CA LEU A 15 0.20 1.79 4.87
C LEU A 15 0.98 0.48 4.82
N GLY A 16 1.75 0.20 5.87
CA GLY A 16 2.64 -0.95 5.93
C GLY A 16 1.87 -2.17 5.46
N GLU A 17 2.53 -3.09 4.75
CA GLU A 17 1.91 -4.32 4.22
C GLU A 17 0.78 -4.76 5.15
N ASP A 18 -0.45 -4.72 4.64
CA ASP A 18 -1.65 -4.86 5.42
C ASP A 18 -1.46 -6.05 6.38
N ARG A 19 -1.63 -5.84 7.69
CA ARG A 19 -1.31 -6.89 8.69
C ARG A 19 -2.05 -8.18 8.37
N GLU A 20 -3.19 -8.07 7.69
CA GLU A 20 -3.99 -9.16 7.16
C GLU A 20 -3.31 -9.88 5.97
N PHE A 21 -2.78 -9.14 5.00
CA PHE A 21 -2.00 -9.69 3.89
C PHE A 21 -0.73 -10.41 4.36
N LEU A 22 -0.02 -9.83 5.33
CA LEU A 22 1.15 -10.45 5.94
C LEU A 22 0.76 -11.76 6.66
N ARG A 23 -0.37 -11.74 7.39
CA ARG A 23 -0.90 -12.92 8.08
C ARG A 23 -1.26 -14.04 7.11
N GLU A 24 -1.91 -13.73 5.99
CA GLU A 24 -2.27 -14.70 4.96
C GLU A 24 -1.03 -15.30 4.26
N ARG A 25 -0.03 -14.46 3.91
CA ARG A 25 1.25 -14.95 3.37
C ARG A 25 1.96 -15.91 4.32
N VAL A 26 2.03 -15.57 5.60
CA VAL A 26 2.64 -16.44 6.62
C VAL A 26 1.84 -17.73 6.80
N ARG A 27 0.51 -17.68 6.80
CA ARG A 27 -0.36 -18.86 6.91
C ARG A 27 -0.16 -19.80 5.72
N TYR A 28 -0.17 -19.28 4.50
CA TYR A 28 0.07 -20.07 3.30
C TYR A 28 1.47 -20.69 3.32
N LEU A 29 2.51 -19.95 3.71
CA LEU A 29 3.87 -20.49 3.81
C LEU A 29 3.97 -21.60 4.86
N PHE A 30 3.25 -21.46 5.98
CA PHE A 30 3.22 -22.52 6.99
C PHE A 30 2.60 -23.81 6.44
N ILE A 31 1.47 -23.70 5.74
CA ILE A 31 0.79 -24.85 5.12
C ILE A 31 1.66 -25.47 4.03
N SER A 32 2.10 -24.67 3.05
CA SER A 32 2.89 -25.14 1.90
C SER A 32 4.26 -25.67 2.33
N GLY A 33 4.87 -25.07 3.36
CA GLY A 33 6.12 -25.57 3.96
C GLY A 33 5.96 -26.96 4.56
N TRP A 34 4.91 -27.21 5.35
CA TRP A 34 4.65 -28.55 5.90
C TRP A 34 4.30 -29.58 4.83
N VAL A 35 3.55 -29.19 3.80
CA VAL A 35 3.31 -30.04 2.62
C VAL A 35 4.64 -30.39 1.93
N GLY A 36 5.53 -29.41 1.76
CA GLY A 36 6.87 -29.63 1.21
C GLY A 36 7.72 -30.56 2.08
N VAL A 37 7.65 -30.45 3.40
CA VAL A 37 8.35 -31.36 4.33
C VAL A 37 7.81 -32.78 4.19
N PHE A 38 6.49 -32.95 4.19
CA PHE A 38 5.84 -34.26 4.03
C PHE A 38 6.19 -34.89 2.67
N ALA A 39 6.14 -34.11 1.59
CA ALA A 39 6.54 -34.54 0.26
C ALA A 39 8.02 -34.94 0.24
N SER A 40 8.90 -34.16 0.86
CA SER A 40 10.35 -34.46 0.92
C SER A 40 10.65 -35.76 1.66
N ILE A 41 9.97 -36.02 2.78
CA ILE A 41 10.10 -37.28 3.55
C ILE A 41 9.57 -38.45 2.72
N SER A 42 8.39 -38.29 2.12
CA SER A 42 7.75 -39.33 1.31
C SER A 42 8.61 -39.72 0.10
N MET A 43 9.12 -38.72 -0.63
CA MET A 43 10.04 -38.93 -1.76
C MET A 43 11.32 -39.62 -1.30
N SER A 44 11.90 -39.20 -0.17
CA SER A 44 13.10 -39.85 0.39
C SER A 44 12.87 -41.33 0.69
N ILE A 45 11.71 -41.72 1.24
CA ILE A 45 11.36 -43.13 1.51
C ILE A 45 11.21 -43.92 0.21
N ILE A 46 10.56 -43.34 -0.81
CA ILE A 46 10.33 -43.99 -2.10
C ILE A 46 11.64 -44.18 -2.88
N GLU A 47 12.53 -43.18 -2.83
CA GLU A 47 13.75 -43.15 -3.63
C GLU A 47 14.93 -43.85 -2.96
N PHE A 48 14.98 -43.90 -1.62
CA PHE A 48 16.09 -44.53 -0.88
C PHE A 48 16.48 -45.91 -1.41
N PRO A 49 15.54 -46.85 -1.70
CA PRO A 49 15.88 -48.16 -2.22
C PRO A 49 16.43 -48.15 -3.66
N ARG A 50 16.17 -47.09 -4.43
CA ARG A 50 16.54 -46.97 -5.85
C ARG A 50 17.88 -46.27 -6.05
N ILE A 51 18.11 -45.17 -5.34
CA ILE A 51 19.22 -44.24 -5.60
C ILE A 51 20.21 -44.09 -4.43
N GLY A 52 19.91 -44.71 -3.29
CA GLY A 52 20.77 -44.71 -2.10
C GLY A 52 20.77 -43.41 -1.30
N LEU A 53 21.42 -43.45 -0.13
CA LEU A 53 21.37 -42.39 0.89
C LEU A 53 21.89 -41.02 0.40
N ILE A 54 22.98 -41.03 -0.37
CA ILE A 54 23.67 -39.79 -0.79
C ILE A 54 22.74 -38.95 -1.68
N ARG A 55 21.94 -39.58 -2.54
CA ARG A 55 21.11 -38.90 -3.53
C ARG A 55 19.79 -38.37 -2.99
N ILE A 56 19.30 -38.91 -1.87
CA ILE A 56 18.12 -38.37 -1.17
C ILE A 56 18.47 -37.23 -0.20
N PHE A 57 19.75 -36.94 0.01
CA PHE A 57 20.20 -35.93 0.96
C PHE A 57 19.61 -34.52 0.73
N PRO A 58 19.41 -34.03 -0.51
CA PRO A 58 18.77 -32.72 -0.72
C PRO A 58 17.34 -32.66 -0.16
N ALA A 59 16.56 -33.74 -0.30
CA ALA A 59 15.21 -33.83 0.25
C ALA A 59 15.22 -33.92 1.77
N LEU A 60 16.15 -34.70 2.35
CA LEU A 60 16.34 -34.77 3.80
C LEU A 60 16.75 -33.42 4.40
N LEU A 61 17.62 -32.67 3.72
CA LEU A 61 18.03 -31.33 4.14
C LEU A 61 16.82 -30.40 4.24
N PHE A 62 15.94 -30.41 3.22
CA PHE A 62 14.70 -29.63 3.26
C PHE A 62 13.81 -30.09 4.42
N ALA A 63 13.62 -31.39 4.59
CA ALA A 63 12.78 -31.97 5.64
C ALA A 63 13.24 -31.62 7.07
N VAL A 64 14.55 -31.39 7.29
CA VAL A 64 15.11 -31.02 8.59
C VAL A 64 15.14 -29.50 8.80
N VAL A 65 15.55 -28.73 7.79
CA VAL A 65 15.76 -27.28 7.94
C VAL A 65 14.45 -26.49 7.82
N ALA A 66 13.53 -26.90 6.94
CA ALA A 66 12.26 -26.19 6.74
C ALA A 66 11.41 -26.11 8.02
N PRO A 67 11.23 -27.17 8.84
CA PRO A 67 10.51 -27.07 10.11
C PRO A 67 11.11 -26.04 11.08
N VAL A 68 12.44 -25.95 11.16
CA VAL A 68 13.12 -24.95 12.01
C VAL A 68 12.79 -23.54 11.55
N LEU A 69 12.83 -23.30 10.23
CA LEU A 69 12.48 -22.00 9.66
C LEU A 69 10.98 -21.67 9.83
N LEU A 70 10.09 -22.66 9.72
CA LEU A 70 8.65 -22.49 9.99
C LEU A 70 8.39 -22.14 11.46
N LEU A 71 9.09 -22.77 12.40
CA LEU A 71 8.99 -22.45 13.83
C LEU A 71 9.53 -21.05 14.14
N GLN A 72 10.64 -20.66 13.51
CA GLN A 72 11.15 -19.29 13.61
C GLN A 72 10.13 -18.28 13.06
N LEU A 73 9.49 -18.57 11.93
CA LEU A 73 8.45 -17.71 11.34
C LEU A 73 7.25 -17.55 12.27
N HIS A 74 6.87 -18.62 12.96
CA HIS A 74 5.78 -18.58 13.93
C HIS A 74 6.10 -17.70 15.15
N ARG A 75 7.35 -17.79 15.67
CA ARG A 75 7.80 -17.07 16.87
C ARG A 75 8.20 -15.61 16.62
N HIS A 76 8.86 -15.33 15.50
CA HIS A 76 9.44 -14.00 15.20
C HIS A 76 8.81 -13.39 13.95
N ARG A 77 7.51 -13.07 14.05
CA ARG A 77 6.75 -12.51 12.91
C ARG A 77 7.26 -11.16 12.42
N GLU A 78 7.94 -10.40 13.28
CA GLU A 78 8.49 -9.08 12.92
C GLU A 78 9.67 -9.19 11.94
N ASP A 79 10.40 -10.30 11.93
CA ASP A 79 11.57 -10.54 11.07
C ASP A 79 11.27 -11.45 9.86
N TYR A 80 9.99 -11.59 9.48
CA TYR A 80 9.55 -12.53 8.46
C TYR A 80 10.34 -12.44 7.14
N ARG A 81 10.69 -11.23 6.67
CA ARG A 81 11.46 -11.04 5.41
C ARG A 81 12.77 -11.81 5.41
N ARG A 82 13.52 -11.77 6.53
CA ARG A 82 14.79 -12.51 6.65
C ARG A 82 14.55 -14.02 6.60
N ILE A 83 13.46 -14.48 7.19
CA ILE A 83 13.08 -15.90 7.20
C ILE A 83 12.67 -16.35 5.79
N LEU A 84 11.93 -15.53 5.04
CA LEU A 84 11.60 -15.79 3.63
C LEU A 84 12.87 -15.91 2.76
N THR A 85 13.84 -15.01 2.93
CA THR A 85 15.13 -15.11 2.22
C THR A 85 15.90 -16.38 2.59
N ARG A 86 15.88 -16.81 3.86
CA ARG A 86 16.49 -18.08 4.28
C ARG A 86 15.79 -19.29 3.66
N PHE A 87 14.45 -19.26 3.53
CA PHE A 87 13.71 -20.28 2.79
C PHE A 87 14.12 -20.34 1.32
N SER A 88 14.25 -19.18 0.67
CA SER A 88 14.73 -19.10 -0.72
C SER A 88 16.15 -19.65 -0.86
N ALA A 89 17.04 -19.36 0.10
CA ALA A 89 18.39 -19.91 0.11
C ALA A 89 18.40 -21.44 0.30
N LEU A 90 17.52 -21.98 1.16
CA LEU A 90 17.36 -23.43 1.34
C LEU A 90 16.93 -24.11 0.03
N ILE A 91 15.92 -23.55 -0.65
CA ILE A 91 15.43 -24.03 -1.95
C ILE A 91 16.54 -23.95 -3.02
N PHE A 92 17.33 -22.88 -3.00
CA PHE A 92 18.46 -22.71 -3.92
C PHE A 92 19.55 -23.76 -3.68
N VAL A 93 19.94 -23.99 -2.41
CA VAL A 93 20.90 -25.04 -2.05
C VAL A 93 20.38 -26.41 -2.47
N GLN A 94 19.09 -26.69 -2.28
CA GLN A 94 18.47 -27.94 -2.74
C GLN A 94 18.59 -28.10 -4.26
N GLN A 95 18.40 -27.03 -5.05
CA GLN A 95 18.58 -27.07 -6.50
C GLN A 95 20.04 -27.29 -6.90
N VAL A 96 20.99 -26.65 -6.22
CA VAL A 96 22.43 -26.90 -6.43
C VAL A 96 22.73 -28.38 -6.18
N MET A 97 22.34 -28.91 -5.02
CA MET A 97 22.62 -30.30 -4.67
C MET A 97 21.92 -31.29 -5.61
N GLY A 98 20.65 -31.06 -5.94
CA GLY A 98 19.91 -31.88 -6.91
C GLY A 98 20.60 -31.88 -8.28
N SER A 99 21.05 -30.73 -8.76
CA SER A 99 21.78 -30.64 -10.03
C SER A 99 23.10 -31.43 -10.04
N LEU A 100 23.75 -31.59 -8.87
CA LEU A 100 25.02 -32.30 -8.75
C LEU A 100 24.87 -33.79 -8.43
N MET A 101 23.75 -34.21 -7.83
CA MET A 101 23.58 -35.56 -7.27
C MET A 101 22.52 -36.40 -7.96
N THR A 102 21.53 -35.80 -8.62
CA THR A 102 20.33 -36.52 -9.08
C THR A 102 19.98 -36.25 -10.55
N PHE A 103 20.92 -35.70 -11.33
CA PHE A 103 20.68 -35.33 -12.73
C PHE A 103 20.69 -36.47 -13.74
N ASN A 104 20.73 -37.72 -13.27
CA ASN A 104 20.45 -38.91 -14.07
C ASN A 104 18.98 -39.35 -13.98
N GLU A 105 18.15 -38.71 -13.16
CA GLU A 105 16.76 -39.07 -12.92
C GLU A 105 15.79 -38.07 -13.56
N VAL A 106 15.00 -38.51 -14.54
CA VAL A 106 14.01 -37.66 -15.23
C VAL A 106 12.94 -37.13 -14.28
N LEU A 107 12.57 -37.92 -13.26
CA LEU A 107 11.52 -37.55 -12.28
C LEU A 107 11.88 -36.26 -11.52
N MET A 108 13.17 -36.01 -11.30
CA MET A 108 13.65 -34.81 -10.60
C MET A 108 13.41 -33.53 -11.40
N LEU A 109 13.38 -33.62 -12.73
CA LEU A 109 13.16 -32.47 -13.62
C LEU A 109 11.72 -31.93 -13.52
N LEU A 110 10.75 -32.75 -13.09
CA LEU A 110 9.34 -32.33 -12.95
C LEU A 110 9.15 -31.19 -11.94
N TRP A 111 10.07 -31.05 -10.98
CA TRP A 111 10.00 -30.00 -9.97
C TRP A 111 10.52 -28.64 -10.46
N TYR A 112 11.23 -28.60 -11.58
CA TYR A 112 11.94 -27.40 -12.03
C TYR A 112 10.97 -26.25 -12.36
N PRO A 113 9.82 -26.49 -13.02
CA PRO A 113 8.82 -25.45 -13.24
C PRO A 113 8.15 -24.94 -11.94
N VAL A 114 8.25 -25.67 -10.83
CA VAL A 114 7.63 -25.28 -9.55
C VAL A 114 8.49 -24.24 -8.81
N PHE A 115 9.82 -24.33 -8.89
CA PHE A 115 10.71 -23.44 -8.15
C PHE A 115 10.52 -21.95 -8.47
N PRO A 116 10.35 -21.51 -9.74
CA PRO A 116 10.09 -20.10 -10.03
C PRO A 116 8.88 -19.51 -9.32
N LEU A 117 7.79 -20.28 -9.26
CA LEU A 117 6.58 -19.89 -8.54
C LEU A 117 6.88 -19.64 -7.06
N THR A 118 7.68 -20.51 -6.44
CA THR A 118 8.05 -20.36 -5.02
C THR A 118 8.88 -19.10 -4.77
N TYR A 119 9.83 -18.77 -5.64
CA TYR A 119 10.63 -17.54 -5.49
C TYR A 119 9.77 -16.27 -5.62
N PHE A 120 8.87 -16.20 -6.61
CA PHE A 120 7.94 -15.07 -6.75
C PHE A 120 6.92 -14.98 -5.62
N PHE A 121 6.59 -16.11 -4.99
CA PHE A 121 5.73 -16.13 -3.81
C PHE A 121 6.45 -15.58 -2.57
N LEU A 122 7.69 -16.01 -2.34
CA LEU A 122 8.47 -15.70 -1.14
C LEU A 122 9.12 -14.31 -1.17
N LEU A 123 9.50 -13.82 -2.35
CA LEU A 123 10.36 -12.65 -2.48
C LEU A 123 9.68 -11.52 -3.26
N GLU A 124 10.23 -10.32 -3.10
CA GLU A 124 9.87 -9.19 -3.96
C GLU A 124 10.30 -9.44 -5.41
N TYR A 125 9.58 -8.85 -6.36
CA TYR A 125 9.77 -9.05 -7.80
C TYR A 125 11.23 -9.09 -8.26
N HIS A 126 12.02 -8.06 -7.91
CA HIS A 126 13.42 -7.96 -8.35
C HIS A 126 14.32 -9.00 -7.68
N GLN A 127 14.05 -9.34 -6.42
CA GLN A 127 14.80 -10.38 -5.71
C GLN A 127 14.46 -11.75 -6.31
N ALA A 128 13.17 -12.06 -6.49
CA ALA A 128 12.71 -13.29 -7.12
C ALA A 128 13.34 -13.51 -8.50
N LEU A 129 13.44 -12.46 -9.32
CA LEU A 129 14.08 -12.54 -10.64
C LEU A 129 15.57 -12.92 -10.53
N ARG A 130 16.33 -12.27 -9.64
CA ARG A 130 17.75 -12.58 -9.42
C ARG A 130 17.98 -14.01 -8.95
N TRP A 131 17.17 -14.50 -8.01
CA TRP A 131 17.24 -15.88 -7.53
C TRP A 131 16.90 -16.87 -8.64
N ASN A 132 15.86 -16.59 -9.43
CA ASN A 132 15.48 -17.43 -10.57
C ASN A 132 16.56 -17.51 -11.64
N THR A 133 17.20 -16.38 -11.99
CA THR A 133 18.31 -16.34 -12.94
C THR A 133 19.50 -17.13 -12.41
N SER A 134 19.84 -16.97 -11.13
CA SER A 134 20.94 -17.70 -10.50
C SER A 134 20.68 -19.20 -10.50
N ALA A 135 19.45 -19.61 -10.15
CA ALA A 135 19.04 -21.01 -10.14
C ALA A 135 19.09 -21.63 -11.55
N LEU A 136 18.66 -20.89 -12.57
CA LEU A 136 18.76 -21.33 -13.96
C LEU A 136 20.22 -21.55 -14.40
N VAL A 137 21.13 -20.64 -14.03
CA VAL A 137 22.56 -20.78 -14.32
C VAL A 137 23.13 -22.04 -13.64
N ILE A 138 22.77 -22.29 -12.38
CA ILE A 138 23.18 -23.50 -11.65
C ILE A 138 22.62 -24.76 -12.30
N ILE A 139 21.35 -24.76 -12.71
CA ILE A 139 20.72 -25.89 -13.40
C ILE A 139 21.48 -26.22 -14.70
N ILE A 140 21.84 -25.19 -15.48
CA ILE A 140 22.61 -25.38 -16.72
C ILE A 140 24.01 -25.89 -16.43
N LEU A 141 24.71 -25.28 -15.47
CA LEU A 141 26.06 -25.68 -15.11
C LEU A 141 26.09 -27.12 -14.56
N GLY A 142 25.12 -27.46 -13.70
CA GLY A 142 24.99 -28.78 -13.10
C GLY A 142 24.82 -29.89 -14.14
N TYR A 143 24.12 -29.63 -15.25
CA TYR A 143 23.93 -30.63 -16.31
C TYR A 143 25.26 -31.06 -16.94
N TYR A 144 26.16 -30.10 -17.17
CA TYR A 144 27.48 -30.38 -17.72
C TYR A 144 28.46 -30.94 -16.68
N LEU A 145 28.35 -30.50 -15.41
CA LEU A 145 29.23 -30.98 -14.34
C LEU A 145 28.85 -32.38 -13.83
N PHE A 146 27.57 -32.74 -13.89
CA PHE A 146 27.07 -33.97 -13.30
C PHE A 146 27.80 -35.23 -13.80
N PRO A 147 27.99 -35.45 -15.11
CA PRO A 147 28.69 -36.64 -15.60
C PRO A 147 30.17 -36.67 -15.20
N VAL A 148 30.82 -35.50 -15.16
CA VAL A 148 32.22 -35.37 -14.77
C VAL A 148 32.42 -35.74 -13.30
N LEU A 149 31.50 -35.32 -12.43
CA LEU A 149 31.58 -35.55 -10.99
C LEU A 149 31.14 -36.97 -10.57
N ASN A 150 30.18 -37.57 -11.28
CA ASN A 150 29.56 -38.82 -10.86
C ASN A 150 29.97 -40.03 -11.71
N GLY A 151 30.65 -39.84 -12.85
CA GLY A 151 31.07 -40.93 -13.73
C GLY A 151 29.92 -41.67 -14.42
N ILE A 152 28.70 -41.10 -14.41
CA ILE A 152 27.50 -41.65 -15.06
C ILE A 152 26.86 -40.59 -15.96
N PRO A 153 26.16 -40.98 -17.05
CA PRO A 153 25.51 -40.02 -17.92
C PRO A 153 24.40 -39.26 -17.17
N ALA A 154 24.24 -37.99 -17.50
CA ALA A 154 23.05 -37.22 -17.14
C ALA A 154 21.83 -37.73 -17.91
N VAL A 155 20.65 -37.20 -17.57
CA VAL A 155 19.44 -37.32 -18.37
C VAL A 155 19.70 -36.98 -19.84
N PRO A 156 18.97 -37.56 -20.80
CA PRO A 156 19.17 -37.23 -22.19
C PRO A 156 18.85 -35.74 -22.45
N PHE A 157 19.52 -35.17 -23.45
CA PHE A 157 19.50 -33.73 -23.68
C PHE A 157 18.09 -33.19 -23.98
N SER A 158 17.23 -33.99 -24.62
CA SER A 158 15.83 -33.65 -24.88
C SER A 158 15.06 -33.34 -23.61
N GLU A 159 15.16 -34.21 -22.60
CA GLU A 159 14.47 -34.10 -21.32
C GLU A 159 15.01 -32.89 -20.55
N PHE A 160 16.33 -32.69 -20.56
CA PHE A 160 16.95 -31.52 -19.97
C PHE A 160 16.48 -30.21 -20.64
N LEU A 161 16.49 -30.15 -21.97
CA LEU A 161 16.03 -28.99 -22.72
C LEU A 161 14.56 -28.70 -22.44
N SER A 162 13.70 -29.71 -22.40
CA SER A 162 12.29 -29.57 -22.01
C SER A 162 12.15 -28.99 -20.60
N ALA A 163 12.96 -29.43 -19.63
CA ALA A 163 12.94 -28.91 -18.27
C ALA A 163 13.38 -27.43 -18.20
N VAL A 164 14.43 -27.05 -18.94
CA VAL A 164 14.89 -25.66 -19.03
C VAL A 164 13.83 -24.76 -19.67
N LEU A 165 13.20 -25.20 -20.76
CA LEU A 165 12.11 -24.47 -21.40
C LEU A 165 10.91 -24.33 -20.46
N ALA A 166 10.53 -25.39 -19.76
CA ALA A 166 9.44 -25.36 -18.79
C ALA A 166 9.75 -24.42 -17.60
N TYR A 167 11.00 -24.39 -17.13
CA TYR A 167 11.47 -23.43 -16.13
C TYR A 167 11.35 -21.99 -16.64
N ALA A 168 11.83 -21.70 -17.86
CA ALA A 168 11.78 -20.37 -18.44
C ALA A 168 10.33 -19.88 -18.66
N VAL A 169 9.45 -20.75 -19.14
CA VAL A 169 8.01 -20.48 -19.24
C VAL A 169 7.41 -20.19 -17.87
N SER A 170 7.75 -20.98 -16.85
CA SER A 170 7.28 -20.75 -15.48
C SER A 170 7.73 -19.40 -14.92
N VAL A 171 9.00 -19.00 -15.13
CA VAL A 171 9.50 -17.66 -14.76
C VAL A 171 8.70 -16.56 -15.45
N ALA A 172 8.45 -16.70 -16.76
CA ALA A 172 7.71 -15.71 -17.54
C ALA A 172 6.26 -15.58 -17.06
N LEU A 173 5.55 -16.70 -16.88
CA LEU A 173 4.17 -16.73 -16.42
C LEU A 173 4.04 -16.20 -14.98
N ALA A 174 4.90 -16.66 -14.07
CA ALA A 174 4.92 -16.20 -12.67
C ALA A 174 5.24 -14.70 -12.57
N GLY A 175 6.23 -14.24 -13.34
CA GLY A 175 6.60 -12.83 -13.40
C GLY A 175 5.49 -11.94 -13.98
N TYR A 176 4.80 -12.40 -15.03
CA TYR A 176 3.64 -11.72 -15.59
C TYR A 176 2.49 -11.66 -14.57
N HIS A 177 2.14 -12.79 -13.95
CA HIS A 177 1.05 -12.85 -12.97
C HIS A 177 1.33 -11.98 -11.74
N TYR A 178 2.56 -12.00 -11.21
CA TYR A 178 2.98 -11.12 -10.11
C TYR A 178 2.73 -9.65 -10.46
N ARG A 179 3.17 -9.21 -11.65
CA ARG A 179 2.97 -7.82 -12.11
C ARG A 179 1.50 -7.49 -12.29
N LEU A 180 0.73 -8.40 -12.89
CA LEU A 180 -0.70 -8.23 -13.14
C LEU A 180 -1.48 -8.06 -11.83
N VAL A 181 -1.25 -8.94 -10.86
CA VAL A 181 -1.87 -8.86 -9.53
C VAL A 181 -1.50 -7.55 -8.84
N HIS A 182 -0.22 -7.16 -8.87
CA HIS A 182 0.22 -5.90 -8.27
C HIS A 182 -0.44 -4.68 -8.92
N LEU A 183 -0.59 -4.68 -10.24
CA LEU A 183 -1.29 -3.64 -10.99
C LEU A 183 -2.76 -3.54 -10.57
N TYR A 184 -3.47 -4.67 -10.54
CA TYR A 184 -4.88 -4.70 -10.11
C TYR A 184 -5.04 -4.25 -8.66
N GLN A 185 -4.19 -4.72 -7.75
CA GLN A 185 -4.21 -4.26 -6.36
C GLN A 185 -3.99 -2.76 -6.25
N THR A 186 -3.07 -2.20 -7.04
CA THR A 186 -2.80 -0.76 -7.06
C THR A 186 -4.00 0.02 -7.58
N ARG A 187 -4.66 -0.47 -8.64
CA ARG A 187 -5.88 0.15 -9.19
C ARG A 187 -7.04 0.10 -8.20
N LEU A 188 -7.31 -1.07 -7.63
CA LEU A 188 -8.36 -1.25 -6.60
C LEU A 188 -8.11 -0.36 -5.40
N LYS A 189 -6.84 -0.24 -4.95
CA LYS A 189 -6.47 0.69 -3.87
C LYS A 189 -6.73 2.14 -4.27
N LYS A 190 -6.41 2.54 -5.50
CA LYS A 190 -6.70 3.90 -5.97
C LYS A 190 -8.21 4.18 -5.99
N GLU A 191 -9.00 3.28 -6.55
CA GLU A 191 -10.47 3.42 -6.63
C GLU A 191 -11.14 3.39 -5.25
N ALA A 192 -10.58 2.64 -4.29
CA ALA A 192 -11.10 2.58 -2.93
C ALA A 192 -10.72 3.81 -2.08
N LEU A 193 -9.67 4.55 -2.46
CA LEU A 193 -9.14 5.68 -1.69
C LEU A 193 -9.48 7.04 -2.29
N PHE A 194 -9.63 7.13 -3.61
CA PHE A 194 -9.78 8.39 -4.33
C PHE A 194 -11.07 8.41 -5.15
N ASP A 195 -11.67 9.59 -5.22
CA ASP A 195 -12.81 9.86 -6.08
C ASP A 195 -12.35 9.94 -7.54
N ASN A 196 -12.98 9.17 -8.43
CA ASN A 196 -12.54 9.07 -9.83
C ASN A 196 -12.71 10.37 -10.62
N LEU A 197 -13.71 11.19 -10.27
CA LEU A 197 -14.00 12.45 -10.95
C LEU A 197 -13.06 13.56 -10.50
N THR A 198 -12.90 13.70 -9.19
CA THR A 198 -12.20 14.83 -8.59
C THR A 198 -10.77 14.50 -8.20
N GLY A 199 -10.36 13.23 -8.09
CA GLY A 199 -9.04 12.84 -7.58
C GLY A 199 -8.80 13.17 -6.10
N ALA A 200 -9.81 13.66 -5.39
CA ALA A 200 -9.77 13.88 -3.94
C ALA A 200 -9.81 12.53 -3.19
N LEU A 201 -9.34 12.48 -1.95
CA LEU A 201 -9.58 11.31 -1.11
C LEU A 201 -11.08 11.14 -0.84
N LEU A 202 -11.57 9.91 -0.91
CA LEU A 202 -12.92 9.58 -0.48
C LEU A 202 -13.06 9.77 1.04
N ARG A 203 -14.27 10.14 1.49
CA ARG A 203 -14.62 10.40 2.89
C ARG A 203 -13.92 9.46 3.89
N LYS A 204 -14.07 8.14 3.72
CA LYS A 204 -13.48 7.15 4.65
C LYS A 204 -11.96 7.25 4.74
N ALA A 205 -11.28 7.34 3.60
CA ALA A 205 -9.83 7.45 3.52
C ALA A 205 -9.34 8.79 4.08
N GLY A 206 -10.00 9.89 3.69
CA GLY A 206 -9.67 11.24 4.14
C GLY A 206 -9.85 11.45 5.64
N LEU A 207 -10.94 10.95 6.23
CA LEU A 207 -11.18 11.08 7.67
C LEU A 207 -10.20 10.23 8.49
N SER A 208 -9.78 9.07 7.97
CA SER A 208 -8.73 8.25 8.60
C SER A 208 -7.38 8.98 8.58
N GLU A 209 -7.06 9.65 7.47
CA GLU A 209 -5.87 10.50 7.34
C GLU A 209 -5.90 11.68 8.31
N LEU A 210 -7.03 12.40 8.40
CA LEU A 210 -7.22 13.52 9.32
C LEU A 210 -7.04 13.07 10.78
N THR A 211 -7.64 11.94 11.17
CA THR A 211 -7.49 11.37 12.52
C THR A 211 -6.03 11.08 12.84
N ARG A 212 -5.27 10.54 11.86
CA ARG A 212 -3.83 10.30 12.03
C ARG A 212 -3.06 11.60 12.24
N ARG A 213 -3.40 12.66 11.51
CA ARG A 213 -2.77 13.99 11.65
C ARG A 213 -3.11 14.66 12.98
N MET A 214 -4.35 14.55 13.45
CA MET A 214 -4.75 15.01 14.78
C MET A 214 -3.88 14.36 15.87
N ALA A 215 -3.75 13.03 15.84
CA ALA A 215 -2.89 12.30 16.78
C ALA A 215 -1.39 12.66 16.67
N GLN A 216 -0.92 13.11 15.51
CA GLN A 216 0.44 13.63 15.34
C GLN A 216 0.59 15.02 15.98
N THR A 217 -0.38 15.91 15.79
CA THR A 217 -0.42 17.23 16.43
C THR A 217 -0.56 17.14 17.95
N ASP A 218 -1.34 16.19 18.48
CA ASP A 218 -1.41 15.95 19.93
C ASP A 218 -0.04 15.60 20.53
N ARG A 219 0.81 14.91 19.76
CA ARG A 219 2.19 14.56 20.17
C ARG A 219 3.20 15.68 19.91
N ARG A 220 2.88 16.61 19.01
CA ARG A 220 3.72 17.75 18.60
C ARG A 220 2.87 19.02 18.51
N PRO A 221 2.51 19.61 19.67
CA PRO A 221 1.64 20.79 19.74
C PRO A 221 2.14 22.01 18.96
N ASP A 222 3.44 22.07 18.68
CA ASP A 222 4.11 23.12 17.92
C ASP A 222 3.79 23.08 16.41
N VAL A 223 3.22 21.98 15.91
CA VAL A 223 2.81 21.84 14.51
C VAL A 223 1.30 21.99 14.39
N PRO A 224 0.79 23.20 14.09
CA PRO A 224 -0.64 23.45 14.04
C PRO A 224 -1.30 22.69 12.87
N LEU A 225 -2.55 22.27 13.10
CA LEU A 225 -3.39 21.59 12.12
C LEU A 225 -4.64 22.44 11.87
N PHE A 226 -4.95 22.72 10.61
CA PHE A 226 -6.14 23.47 10.21
C PHE A 226 -6.97 22.65 9.24
N VAL A 227 -8.29 22.86 9.28
CA VAL A 227 -9.22 22.30 8.31
C VAL A 227 -10.05 23.41 7.67
N ALA A 228 -10.29 23.29 6.37
CA ALA A 228 -11.23 24.14 5.65
C ALA A 228 -12.27 23.24 4.97
N LEU A 229 -13.48 23.25 5.50
CA LEU A 229 -14.64 22.61 4.88
C LEU A 229 -15.25 23.60 3.90
N PHE A 230 -15.56 23.15 2.69
CA PHE A 230 -16.24 24.00 1.72
C PHE A 230 -17.23 23.22 0.86
N ASP A 231 -18.20 23.96 0.35
CA ASP A 231 -19.29 23.46 -0.47
C ASP A 231 -19.53 24.41 -1.65
N ILE A 232 -19.92 23.85 -2.80
CA ILE A 232 -20.19 24.62 -4.02
C ILE A 232 -21.57 25.27 -3.92
N ASP A 233 -21.58 26.59 -3.98
CA ASP A 233 -22.79 27.37 -3.84
C ASP A 233 -23.77 27.10 -5.00
N ASP A 234 -25.03 26.81 -4.65
CA ASP A 234 -26.11 26.54 -5.61
C ASP A 234 -25.85 25.39 -6.59
N PHE A 235 -25.05 24.38 -6.19
CA PHE A 235 -24.70 23.25 -7.07
C PHE A 235 -25.91 22.48 -7.61
N LYS A 236 -26.97 22.34 -6.80
CA LYS A 236 -28.25 21.76 -7.27
C LYS A 236 -28.84 22.56 -8.43
N ARG A 237 -28.80 23.90 -8.39
CA ARG A 237 -29.29 24.76 -9.48
C ARG A 237 -28.48 24.52 -10.76
N ILE A 238 -27.16 24.35 -10.64
CA ILE A 238 -26.28 24.04 -11.78
C ILE A 238 -26.71 22.73 -12.45
N ASN A 239 -26.95 21.69 -11.65
CA ASN A 239 -27.44 20.40 -12.16
C ASN A 239 -28.83 20.51 -12.79
N ASP A 240 -29.74 21.26 -12.16
CA ASP A 240 -31.12 21.40 -12.62
C ASP A 240 -31.20 22.20 -13.94
N GLN A 241 -30.31 23.17 -14.16
CA GLN A 241 -30.29 24.03 -15.35
C GLN A 241 -29.51 23.44 -16.52
N ASP A 242 -28.30 22.93 -16.27
CA ASP A 242 -27.37 22.48 -17.32
C ASP A 242 -27.20 20.95 -17.39
N GLY A 243 -27.89 20.21 -16.52
CA GLY A 243 -27.80 18.76 -16.41
C GLY A 243 -26.56 18.27 -15.64
N HIS A 244 -26.61 17.00 -15.25
CA HIS A 244 -25.57 16.37 -14.42
C HIS A 244 -24.16 16.38 -15.03
N GLN A 245 -24.04 16.29 -16.35
CA GLN A 245 -22.72 16.40 -17.01
C GLN A 245 -22.08 17.78 -16.82
N SER A 246 -22.88 18.84 -16.62
CA SER A 246 -22.36 20.15 -16.27
C SER A 246 -21.86 20.18 -14.81
N GLY A 247 -22.64 19.62 -13.88
CA GLY A 247 -22.21 19.46 -12.49
C GLY A 247 -20.90 18.68 -12.36
N ASP A 248 -20.74 17.58 -13.11
CA ASP A 248 -19.50 16.80 -13.12
C ASP A 248 -18.30 17.62 -13.61
N ARG A 249 -18.49 18.45 -14.65
CA ARG A 249 -17.45 19.37 -15.14
C ARG A 249 -17.09 20.42 -14.09
N VAL A 250 -18.07 20.97 -13.39
CA VAL A 250 -17.85 21.93 -12.30
C VAL A 250 -17.06 21.27 -11.15
N LEU A 251 -17.45 20.07 -10.71
CA LEU A 251 -16.73 19.32 -9.67
C LEU A 251 -15.27 19.06 -10.07
N ALA A 252 -15.04 18.63 -11.31
CA ALA A 252 -13.69 18.40 -11.83
C ALA A 252 -12.85 19.69 -11.87
N ALA A 253 -13.45 20.81 -12.29
CA ALA A 253 -12.80 22.11 -12.36
C ALA A 253 -12.49 22.67 -10.96
N VAL A 254 -13.42 22.57 -10.00
CA VAL A 254 -13.20 22.95 -8.59
C VAL A 254 -12.07 22.13 -7.98
N ALA A 255 -12.04 20.83 -8.25
CA ALA A 255 -10.98 19.95 -7.79
C ALA A 255 -9.61 20.30 -8.38
N GLU A 256 -9.57 20.68 -9.66
CA GLU A 256 -8.34 21.16 -10.31
C GLU A 256 -7.86 22.49 -9.74
N ALA A 257 -8.75 23.47 -9.58
CA ALA A 257 -8.45 24.75 -8.93
C ALA A 257 -7.89 24.51 -7.52
N THR A 258 -8.51 23.63 -6.75
CA THR A 258 -8.07 23.25 -5.41
C THR A 258 -6.65 22.68 -5.41
N ARG A 259 -6.34 21.72 -6.29
CA ARG A 259 -5.00 21.13 -6.41
C ARG A 259 -3.92 22.14 -6.79
N ARG A 260 -4.26 23.15 -7.60
CA ARG A 260 -3.33 24.21 -8.00
C ARG A 260 -3.06 25.20 -6.87
N THR A 261 -3.99 25.34 -5.93
CA THR A 261 -3.86 26.24 -4.77
C THR A 261 -3.12 25.60 -3.61
N ILE A 262 -3.37 24.33 -3.32
CA ILE A 262 -2.75 23.63 -2.18
C ILE A 262 -1.38 23.03 -2.54
N ARG A 263 -0.52 22.83 -1.55
CA ARG A 263 0.78 22.16 -1.74
C ARG A 263 0.67 20.64 -1.60
N LYS A 264 1.69 19.92 -2.06
CA LYS A 264 1.77 18.44 -2.02
C LYS A 264 1.60 17.81 -0.62
N GLY A 265 1.85 18.56 0.46
CA GLY A 265 1.71 18.07 1.84
C GLY A 265 0.29 18.21 2.42
N ASP A 266 -0.57 19.00 1.79
CA ASP A 266 -1.94 19.23 2.25
C ASP A 266 -2.85 18.08 1.77
N THR A 267 -3.93 17.82 2.48
CA THR A 267 -4.88 16.76 2.13
C THR A 267 -6.13 17.36 1.53
N PHE A 268 -6.60 16.81 0.41
CA PHE A 268 -7.85 17.16 -0.24
C PHE A 268 -8.81 15.97 -0.23
N ILE A 269 -10.00 16.17 0.34
CA ILE A 269 -10.97 15.12 0.64
C ILE A 269 -12.32 15.54 0.06
N ARG A 270 -13.05 14.60 -0.54
CA ARG A 270 -14.45 14.75 -0.93
C ARG A 270 -15.32 14.05 0.12
N LEU A 271 -16.12 14.81 0.86
CA LEU A 271 -16.96 14.30 1.95
C LEU A 271 -18.34 13.86 1.47
N GLY A 272 -18.84 14.47 0.40
CA GLY A 272 -20.19 14.28 -0.14
C GLY A 272 -20.27 14.63 -1.63
N GLY A 273 -21.47 14.97 -2.10
CA GLY A 273 -21.73 15.33 -3.50
C GLY A 273 -20.92 16.55 -3.94
N GLU A 274 -21.20 17.71 -3.36
CA GLU A 274 -20.48 18.98 -3.61
C GLU A 274 -19.59 19.45 -2.45
N GLU A 275 -19.46 18.63 -1.40
CA GLU A 275 -18.73 18.97 -0.17
C GLU A 275 -17.29 18.44 -0.18
N PHE A 276 -16.36 19.32 0.16
CA PHE A 276 -14.93 19.06 0.19
C PHE A 276 -14.28 19.55 1.48
N LEU A 277 -13.19 18.88 1.87
CA LEU A 277 -12.42 19.21 3.07
C LEU A 277 -10.94 19.28 2.73
N LEU A 278 -10.31 20.38 3.14
CA LEU A 278 -8.86 20.58 3.09
C LEU A 278 -8.25 20.43 4.47
N VAL A 279 -7.07 19.83 4.54
CA VAL A 279 -6.29 19.66 5.76
C VAL A 279 -4.89 20.22 5.56
N PHE A 280 -4.52 21.19 6.39
CA PHE A 280 -3.24 21.90 6.35
C PHE A 280 -2.44 21.63 7.62
N SER A 281 -1.15 21.31 7.51
CA SER A 281 -0.30 20.98 8.66
C SER A 281 0.96 21.85 8.68
N GLY A 282 1.25 22.53 9.80
CA GLY A 282 2.44 23.35 9.95
C GLY A 282 2.39 24.69 9.20
N ASN A 283 1.21 25.15 8.80
CA ASN A 283 1.00 26.51 8.28
C ASN A 283 0.70 27.47 9.44
N SER A 284 1.01 28.75 9.29
CA SER A 284 0.43 29.78 10.17
C SER A 284 -1.04 30.03 9.81
N PHE A 285 -1.81 30.56 10.76
CA PHE A 285 -3.23 30.88 10.52
C PHE A 285 -3.41 31.84 9.32
N ASP A 286 -2.60 32.89 9.22
CA ASP A 286 -2.66 33.83 8.10
C ASP A 286 -2.39 33.16 6.75
N GLN A 287 -1.43 32.24 6.69
CA GLN A 287 -1.17 31.47 5.46
C GLN A 287 -2.38 30.64 5.05
N VAL A 288 -3.02 29.93 5.99
CA VAL A 288 -4.20 29.10 5.66
C VAL A 288 -5.38 29.98 5.27
N ARG A 289 -5.59 31.10 5.94
CA ARG A 289 -6.63 32.08 5.59
C ARG A 289 -6.41 32.62 4.17
N SER A 290 -5.18 33.02 3.83
CA SER A 290 -4.85 33.47 2.48
C SER A 290 -5.03 32.37 1.43
N LEU A 291 -4.71 31.12 1.74
CA LEU A 291 -4.94 29.99 0.84
C LEU A 291 -6.44 29.73 0.59
N ALA A 292 -7.26 29.78 1.63
CA ALA A 292 -8.70 29.62 1.52
C ALA A 292 -9.33 30.74 0.67
N GLU A 293 -8.93 31.99 0.91
CA GLU A 293 -9.43 33.13 0.13
C GLU A 293 -8.95 33.08 -1.32
N ASN A 294 -7.70 32.69 -1.57
CA ASN A 294 -7.18 32.49 -2.93
C ASN A 294 -7.96 31.40 -3.67
N LEU A 295 -8.25 30.27 -3.00
CA LEU A 295 -9.05 29.20 -3.59
C LEU A 295 -10.43 29.71 -3.99
N ARG A 296 -11.12 30.41 -3.09
CA ARG A 296 -12.44 30.99 -3.35
C ARG A 296 -12.43 31.90 -4.58
N GLN A 297 -11.52 32.87 -4.60
CA GLN A 297 -11.37 33.81 -5.72
C GLN A 297 -11.02 33.11 -7.04
N ARG A 298 -10.17 32.07 -6.98
CA ARG A 298 -9.77 31.29 -8.15
C ARG A 298 -10.96 30.53 -8.73
N ILE A 299 -11.77 29.90 -7.90
CA ILE A 299 -12.97 29.18 -8.34
C ILE A 299 -13.95 30.14 -9.03
N GLU A 300 -14.26 31.27 -8.37
CA GLU A 300 -15.14 32.32 -8.91
C GLU A 300 -14.67 32.86 -10.27
N LYS A 301 -13.36 33.06 -10.41
CA LYS A 301 -12.77 33.65 -11.61
C LYS A 301 -12.62 32.65 -12.76
N GLU A 302 -12.14 31.44 -12.47
CA GLU A 302 -11.71 30.48 -13.51
C GLU A 302 -12.83 29.57 -14.00
N ILE A 303 -13.91 29.40 -13.22
CA ILE A 303 -14.99 28.46 -13.54
C ILE A 303 -16.26 29.26 -13.85
N GLN A 304 -16.58 29.38 -15.14
CA GLN A 304 -17.75 30.10 -15.62
C GLN A 304 -18.86 29.12 -16.04
N LEU A 305 -20.10 29.45 -15.69
CA LEU A 305 -21.30 28.74 -16.11
C LEU A 305 -21.78 29.23 -17.48
N SER A 306 -22.74 28.52 -18.07
CA SER A 306 -23.34 28.82 -19.38
C SER A 306 -23.96 30.23 -19.45
N ASP A 307 -24.46 30.74 -18.32
CA ASP A 307 -25.05 32.07 -18.18
C ASP A 307 -24.00 33.18 -17.96
N GLY A 308 -22.71 32.84 -17.93
CA GLY A 308 -21.60 33.77 -17.70
C GLY A 308 -21.35 34.12 -16.24
N SER A 309 -22.07 33.49 -15.30
CA SER A 309 -21.79 33.64 -13.87
C SER A 309 -20.66 32.71 -13.41
N GLY A 310 -19.86 33.17 -12.44
CA GLY A 310 -18.81 32.37 -11.83
C GLY A 310 -19.36 31.36 -10.83
N VAL A 311 -18.77 30.16 -10.80
CA VAL A 311 -19.04 29.19 -9.72
C VAL A 311 -18.42 29.71 -8.44
N THR A 312 -19.17 29.73 -7.34
CA THR A 312 -18.71 30.23 -6.04
C THR A 312 -18.72 29.12 -5.00
N VAL A 313 -17.97 29.32 -3.91
CA VAL A 313 -17.89 28.37 -2.79
C VAL A 313 -18.00 29.12 -1.47
N SER A 314 -18.64 28.47 -0.50
CA SER A 314 -18.68 28.91 0.89
C SER A 314 -17.72 28.05 1.71
N ILE A 315 -16.83 28.68 2.48
CA ILE A 315 -15.73 27.99 3.18
C ILE A 315 -15.80 28.27 4.69
N GLY A 316 -15.79 27.22 5.51
CA GLY A 316 -15.59 27.27 6.95
C GLY A 316 -14.18 26.81 7.34
N LEU A 317 -13.36 27.73 7.86
CA LEU A 317 -11.95 27.49 8.22
C LEU A 317 -11.75 27.50 9.74
N THR A 318 -11.17 26.43 10.28
CA THR A 318 -10.89 26.36 11.73
C THR A 318 -9.60 25.62 12.06
N GLN A 319 -8.99 25.97 13.19
CA GLN A 319 -7.85 25.24 13.74
C GLN A 319 -8.32 24.05 14.60
N TYR A 320 -7.64 22.93 14.46
CA TYR A 320 -7.73 21.82 15.39
C TYR A 320 -7.31 22.25 16.80
N LYS A 321 -8.16 21.99 17.80
CA LYS A 321 -7.84 22.14 19.22
C LYS A 321 -7.32 20.79 19.74
N ILE A 322 -6.15 20.82 20.37
CA ILE A 322 -5.52 19.63 20.95
C ILE A 322 -6.52 18.90 21.86
N GLY A 323 -6.64 17.59 21.66
CA GLY A 323 -7.55 16.74 22.42
C GLY A 323 -9.03 16.80 22.02
N GLU A 324 -9.43 17.66 21.07
CA GLU A 324 -10.81 17.60 20.55
C GLU A 324 -10.99 16.39 19.63
N SER A 325 -12.22 15.87 19.59
CA SER A 325 -12.58 14.74 18.74
C SER A 325 -12.75 15.15 17.28
N LEU A 326 -12.68 14.17 16.38
CA LEU A 326 -12.91 14.38 14.94
C LEU A 326 -14.30 14.99 14.68
N SER A 327 -15.31 14.55 15.44
CA SER A 327 -16.68 15.04 15.29
C SER A 327 -16.80 16.51 15.67
N GLU A 328 -16.15 16.94 16.76
CA GLU A 328 -16.17 18.33 17.21
C GLU A 328 -15.45 19.26 16.23
N LEU A 329 -14.31 18.82 15.69
CA LEU A 329 -13.57 19.56 14.66
C LEU A 329 -14.42 19.77 13.40
N LEU A 330 -15.02 18.69 12.89
CA LEU A 330 -15.86 18.77 11.68
C LEU A 330 -17.11 19.62 11.92
N HIS A 331 -17.77 19.47 13.08
CA HIS A 331 -18.94 20.26 13.42
C HIS A 331 -18.65 21.76 13.49
N ARG A 332 -17.50 22.16 14.06
CA ARG A 332 -17.07 23.57 14.06
C ARG A 332 -16.80 24.10 12.66
N SER A 333 -16.17 23.30 11.81
CA SER A 333 -15.90 23.68 10.42
C SER A 333 -17.19 23.83 9.62
N ASP A 334 -18.16 22.95 9.86
CA ASP A 334 -19.50 22.97 9.28
C ASP A 334 -20.30 24.20 9.70
N GLN A 335 -20.30 24.54 10.99
CA GLN A 335 -20.97 25.74 11.48
C GLN A 335 -20.41 27.01 10.80
N LEU A 336 -19.09 27.12 10.65
CA LEU A 336 -18.48 28.26 9.96
C LEU A 336 -18.84 28.28 8.46
N MET A 337 -18.91 27.13 7.80
CA MET A 337 -19.36 27.05 6.41
C MET A 337 -20.83 27.45 6.28
N TYR A 338 -21.67 27.04 7.23
CA TYR A 338 -23.06 27.46 7.30
C TYR A 338 -23.18 28.97 7.48
N ASP A 339 -22.38 29.57 8.37
CA ASP A 339 -22.34 31.02 8.58
C ASP A 339 -21.93 31.76 7.30
N ALA A 340 -21.00 31.20 6.52
CA ALA A 340 -20.62 31.71 5.20
C ALA A 340 -21.80 31.69 4.22
N LYS A 341 -22.55 30.58 4.17
CA LYS A 341 -23.75 30.47 3.33
C LYS A 341 -24.85 31.45 3.76
N ALA A 342 -25.08 31.58 5.07
CA ALA A 342 -26.11 32.45 5.63
C ALA A 342 -25.80 33.94 5.44
N SER A 343 -24.52 34.30 5.36
CA SER A 343 -24.06 35.69 5.21
C SER A 343 -23.97 36.17 3.76
N GLY A 344 -24.46 35.40 2.79
CA GLY A 344 -24.48 35.79 1.38
C GLY A 344 -23.67 34.89 0.45
N LYS A 345 -23.11 33.78 0.96
CA LYS A 345 -22.28 32.82 0.19
C LYS A 345 -20.98 33.44 -0.33
N ASN A 346 -20.21 32.69 -1.13
CA ASN A 346 -18.98 33.17 -1.75
C ASN A 346 -18.03 33.88 -0.78
N GLN A 347 -17.81 33.28 0.39
CA GLN A 347 -16.95 33.85 1.41
C GLN A 347 -16.30 32.78 2.27
N VAL A 348 -15.23 33.18 2.96
CA VAL A 348 -14.58 32.37 3.98
C VAL A 348 -15.01 32.89 5.34
N CYS A 349 -15.58 32.03 6.17
CA CYS A 349 -15.80 32.28 7.58
C CYS A 349 -14.76 31.50 8.39
N TRP A 350 -14.16 32.15 9.37
CA TRP A 350 -13.12 31.56 10.19
C TRP A 350 -13.28 31.94 11.65
N GLN A 351 -12.67 31.13 12.52
CA GLN A 351 -12.50 31.47 13.93
C GLN A 351 -11.03 31.76 14.19
N GLU A 352 -10.73 32.89 14.84
CA GLU A 352 -9.35 33.17 15.27
C GLU A 352 -8.83 32.05 16.19
N PRO A 353 -7.60 31.59 15.97
CA PRO A 353 -6.98 30.60 16.84
C PRO A 353 -6.84 31.20 18.24
N ARG A 354 -7.26 30.46 19.28
CA ARG A 354 -7.12 30.93 20.68
C ARG A 354 -5.64 31.06 21.02
N THR A 355 -5.14 32.29 21.05
CA THR A 355 -3.82 32.68 21.55
C THR A 355 -3.87 32.82 23.07
N GLY A 356 -3.93 31.70 23.78
CA GLY A 356 -3.75 31.66 25.23
C GLY A 356 -2.78 30.54 25.59
N PRO A 357 -1.97 30.66 26.67
CA PRO A 357 -1.18 29.54 27.14
C PRO A 357 -2.13 28.35 27.37
N LEU A 358 -1.75 27.18 26.85
CA LEU A 358 -2.28 25.90 27.30
C LEU A 358 -1.92 25.77 28.78
N ILE A 359 -2.70 26.38 29.66
CA ILE A 359 -2.66 26.05 31.08
C ILE A 359 -3.18 24.61 31.13
N PRO A 360 -2.34 23.62 31.50
CA PRO A 360 -2.85 22.28 31.76
C PRO A 360 -3.94 22.46 32.81
N ALA A 361 -5.12 21.88 32.58
CA ALA A 361 -6.15 21.84 33.60
C ALA A 361 -5.49 21.34 34.89
N ILE A 362 -5.37 22.24 35.87
CA ILE A 362 -4.85 21.91 37.18
C ILE A 362 -5.84 20.87 37.72
N LEU A 363 -5.41 19.61 37.74
CA LEU A 363 -6.09 18.57 38.50
C LEU A 363 -6.20 19.13 39.92
N PRO A 364 -7.40 19.16 40.53
CA PRO A 364 -7.53 19.62 41.91
C PRO A 364 -6.57 18.80 42.77
N GLU A 365 -5.70 19.50 43.51
CA GLU A 365 -4.78 18.91 44.47
C GLU A 365 -5.55 17.94 45.36
N THR A 366 -5.06 16.71 45.41
CA THR A 366 -5.53 15.65 46.29
C THR A 366 -5.58 16.12 47.73
N ASP A 367 -6.66 15.73 48.42
CA ASP A 367 -6.99 16.01 49.82
C ASP A 367 -5.78 16.02 50.79
N PRO A 368 -5.82 16.87 51.84
CA PRO A 368 -4.81 16.85 52.89
C PRO A 368 -4.87 15.54 53.68
N PRO A 369 -3.75 15.08 54.26
CA PRO A 369 -3.73 13.83 55.01
C PRO A 369 -4.55 13.96 56.30
N PHE A 370 -5.36 12.95 56.58
CA PHE A 370 -6.09 12.80 57.83
C PHE A 370 -5.17 12.98 59.06
N PRO A 371 -5.59 13.73 60.10
CA PRO A 371 -4.89 13.73 61.37
C PRO A 371 -5.25 12.47 62.17
N SER A 372 -4.24 11.92 62.84
CA SER A 372 -4.30 10.85 63.85
C SER A 372 -5.10 11.21 65.09
#